data_AF-A0A7Y2I5S7-F1
#
_entry.id   AF-A0A7Y2I5S7-F1
#
_cell.length_a   1.000
_cell.length_b   1.000
_cell.length_c   1.000
_cell.angle_alpha   90.00
_cell.angle_beta   90.00
_cell.angle_gamma   90.00
#
_symmetry.space_group_name_H-M   'P 1'
#
loop_
_entity.id
_entity.type
_entity.pdbx_description
1 polymer ?
#
loop_
_entity_poly.entity_id
_entity_poly.type
_entity_poly.pdbx_seq_one_letter_code
_entity_poly.pdbx_strand_id
1 'polypeptide(L)'
;MLCISGLALSHHPLFSQKELLTYPDQWQFEQRALGIILTSDQQLIDLQDPDKEIELTTRTEPRWGSLRMICDTAKARGAHKVKIAFDHFFRQYREESEAERNLTPDDDQFITYIKNISDFMADYDLGIELSLLSPLEIGKAYVKSTGESGRCVQFITDMRDPETGSFSTTAWEQLAWSNNKGKVRPVRTTIRAFAYQADFSRNNGYRVVKPENIKEITSEIKVETFPGTKFPESESYEAQLMRIYSEGNGELKGYNRVFVLISYAVPEMDYFSPGALPFLKSLMKKYHDAGINLTGLYSDEMHIQQGWGYHNHHDRGQLTVRYLTPNFAKRYEETYGEEFEDMDKMMLYFVYGPEVFSSEVTAAQKNIQIVMGETPVDVQRTALMRDQYYKMLNGQVVDLFLSAKRYAESLWGHELPTRAHATWAQSPTIDFWDVGEVPNQRRFKYEYTPNFVWSNTVHQAASACYDYWKWGEYLTAMGTDHTEGGWSDRNYYAGAMAASFGMTNKYPNSYNGLWGMPAEVRERLVAIYSGYGAANAFPAMAQITERVHRDVDVLMLYPMNLVASEERFGSWMTQYGYTNYLTTEKVVELGSVTDEGKLVIAGRKFSTLVA
;
A
#
# COMPACT_ATOMS: atom_id res chain seq x y z
N MET A 1 29.11 24.14 -32.15
CA MET A 1 30.03 24.55 -31.07
C MET A 1 29.75 23.62 -29.90
N LEU A 2 30.71 22.76 -29.58
CA LEU A 2 30.58 21.63 -28.66
C LEU A 2 30.26 22.05 -27.22
N CYS A 3 29.26 21.44 -26.59
CA CYS A 3 29.17 21.30 -25.13
C CYS A 3 28.47 19.97 -24.77
N ILE A 4 29.32 18.94 -24.72
CA ILE A 4 29.39 17.81 -23.77
C ILE A 4 28.09 17.44 -23.03
N SER A 5 27.62 16.23 -23.38
CA SER A 5 26.58 15.42 -22.74
C SER A 5 26.76 15.26 -21.22
N GLY A 6 25.63 15.12 -20.50
CA GLY A 6 25.51 14.96 -19.04
C GLY A 6 26.14 13.72 -18.41
N LEU A 7 27.23 13.21 -18.98
CA LEU A 7 28.12 12.18 -18.42
C LEU A 7 29.32 12.76 -17.67
N ALA A 8 29.45 14.08 -17.55
CA ALA A 8 30.65 14.73 -16.98
C ALA A 8 30.45 15.59 -15.72
N LEU A 9 29.27 15.57 -15.08
CA LEU A 9 29.05 16.25 -13.78
C LEU A 9 28.75 15.28 -12.60
N SER A 10 28.83 13.98 -12.84
CA SER A 10 28.76 12.95 -11.78
C SER A 10 30.13 12.61 -11.15
N HIS A 11 31.21 13.30 -11.57
CA HIS A 11 32.59 13.02 -11.16
C HIS A 11 33.29 14.15 -10.39
N HIS A 12 32.57 15.12 -9.82
CA HIS A 12 33.19 16.05 -8.86
C HIS A 12 33.13 15.47 -7.44
N PRO A 13 34.26 15.13 -6.79
CA PRO A 13 34.28 14.73 -5.40
C PRO A 13 34.36 16.03 -4.58
N LEU A 14 33.23 16.69 -4.33
CA LEU A 14 33.26 17.81 -3.39
C LEU A 14 33.31 17.33 -1.94
N PHE A 15 32.98 16.07 -1.67
CA PHE A 15 33.28 15.37 -0.41
C PHE A 15 33.49 13.86 -0.68
N SER A 16 34.43 13.24 0.00
CA SER A 16 34.51 11.77 0.09
C SER A 16 33.31 11.24 0.91
N GLN A 17 32.80 10.04 0.63
CA GLN A 17 31.70 9.48 1.45
C GLN A 17 32.07 9.31 2.93
N LYS A 18 33.38 9.22 3.27
CA LYS A 18 33.87 9.29 4.64
C LYS A 18 33.62 10.64 5.32
N GLU A 19 33.64 11.74 4.57
CA GLU A 19 33.30 13.06 5.10
C GLU A 19 31.79 13.19 5.34
N LEU A 20 30.91 12.49 4.60
CA LEU A 20 29.47 12.49 4.88
C LEU A 20 29.10 11.93 6.27
N LEU A 21 29.98 11.11 6.87
CA LEU A 21 29.82 10.64 8.25
C LEU A 21 30.03 11.75 9.30
N THR A 22 30.62 12.88 8.93
CA THR A 22 30.77 14.05 9.81
C THR A 22 29.63 15.07 9.66
N TYR A 23 28.70 14.83 8.74
CA TYR A 23 27.51 15.66 8.50
C TYR A 23 26.28 15.10 9.25
N PRO A 24 25.22 15.90 9.44
CA PRO A 24 23.99 15.47 10.11
C PRO A 24 23.42 14.15 9.57
N ASP A 25 22.72 13.41 10.43
CA ASP A 25 22.25 12.03 10.23
C ASP A 25 21.54 11.77 8.88
N GLN A 26 20.83 12.75 8.31
CA GLN A 26 20.21 12.62 6.99
C GLN A 26 21.21 12.37 5.84
N TRP A 27 22.45 12.86 5.96
CA TRP A 27 23.50 12.63 4.96
C TRP A 27 24.06 11.22 5.02
N GLN A 28 24.15 10.64 6.22
CA GLN A 28 24.51 9.24 6.42
C GLN A 28 23.40 8.33 5.91
N PHE A 29 22.14 8.67 6.21
CA PHE A 29 21.00 7.96 5.64
C PHE A 29 21.02 8.01 4.11
N GLU A 30 21.36 9.11 3.45
CA GLU A 30 21.39 9.17 1.99
C GLU A 30 22.64 8.56 1.32
N GLN A 31 23.50 7.86 2.08
CA GLN A 31 24.63 7.15 1.50
C GLN A 31 24.17 6.15 0.43
N ARG A 32 24.80 6.27 -0.75
CA ARG A 32 24.46 5.49 -1.93
C ARG A 32 24.66 4.00 -1.66
N ALA A 33 23.59 3.22 -1.78
CA ALA A 33 23.66 1.79 -2.00
C ALA A 33 23.61 1.49 -3.51
N LEU A 34 24.36 0.51 -3.98
CA LEU A 34 24.07 -0.12 -5.28
C LEU A 34 22.93 -1.11 -5.09
N GLY A 35 21.99 -1.14 -6.03
CA GLY A 35 20.83 -2.04 -5.99
C GLY A 35 20.97 -3.22 -6.94
N ILE A 36 20.65 -4.40 -6.43
CA ILE A 36 20.33 -5.61 -7.17
C ILE A 36 18.82 -5.80 -7.06
N ILE A 37 18.12 -5.78 -8.20
CA ILE A 37 16.69 -6.03 -8.27
C ILE A 37 16.46 -7.35 -8.99
N LEU A 38 15.90 -8.30 -8.27
CA LEU A 38 15.60 -9.66 -8.72
C LEU A 38 14.14 -9.74 -9.17
N THR A 39 13.89 -10.37 -10.31
CA THR A 39 12.55 -10.65 -10.87
C THR A 39 12.20 -12.12 -10.79
N SER A 40 13.15 -13.00 -10.50
CA SER A 40 12.95 -14.46 -10.44
C SER A 40 13.88 -15.16 -9.44
N ASP A 41 13.45 -16.34 -8.97
CA ASP A 41 14.26 -17.20 -8.10
C ASP A 41 15.58 -17.63 -8.76
N GLN A 42 15.57 -17.80 -10.09
CA GLN A 42 16.76 -18.20 -10.85
C GLN A 42 17.87 -17.18 -10.73
N GLN A 43 17.56 -15.88 -10.66
CA GLN A 43 18.58 -14.84 -10.47
C GLN A 43 19.22 -14.91 -9.08
N LEU A 44 18.46 -15.25 -8.04
CA LEU A 44 19.03 -15.47 -6.70
C LEU A 44 19.95 -16.69 -6.67
N ILE A 45 19.56 -17.76 -7.38
CA ILE A 45 20.37 -18.97 -7.54
C ILE A 45 21.63 -18.68 -8.35
N ASP A 46 21.53 -17.88 -9.40
CA ASP A 46 22.66 -17.51 -10.25
C ASP A 46 23.66 -16.62 -9.53
N LEU A 47 23.20 -15.74 -8.64
CA LEU A 47 24.06 -14.93 -7.75
C LEU A 47 24.87 -15.74 -6.74
N GLN A 48 24.60 -17.04 -6.60
CA GLN A 48 25.45 -17.92 -5.77
C GLN A 48 26.83 -18.16 -6.42
N ASP A 49 26.95 -17.95 -7.73
CA ASP A 49 28.23 -17.81 -8.41
C ASP A 49 28.56 -16.31 -8.52
N PRO A 50 29.55 -15.79 -7.77
CA PRO A 50 29.83 -14.35 -7.73
C PRO A 50 30.29 -13.77 -9.06
N ASP A 51 30.74 -14.61 -10.00
CA ASP A 51 31.24 -14.23 -11.32
C ASP A 51 30.18 -14.39 -12.42
N LYS A 52 29.07 -15.07 -12.14
CA LYS A 52 27.97 -15.22 -13.09
C LYS A 52 27.23 -13.90 -13.27
N GLU A 53 27.10 -13.46 -14.52
CA GLU A 53 26.31 -12.27 -14.84
C GLU A 53 24.82 -12.61 -14.85
N ILE A 54 24.03 -11.70 -14.27
CA ILE A 54 22.56 -11.71 -14.35
C ILE A 54 22.06 -10.42 -15.01
N GLU A 55 20.85 -10.46 -15.53
CA GLU A 55 20.17 -9.27 -16.03
C GLU A 55 19.73 -8.38 -14.86
N LEU A 56 20.16 -7.11 -14.88
CA LEU A 56 19.90 -6.09 -13.86
C LEU A 56 19.14 -4.89 -14.44
N THR A 57 18.51 -5.10 -15.61
CA THR A 57 17.76 -4.08 -16.33
C THR A 57 16.58 -3.58 -15.46
N THR A 58 16.46 -2.26 -15.34
CA THR A 58 15.40 -1.56 -14.59
C THR A 58 14.83 -0.36 -15.36
N ARG A 59 15.25 -0.20 -16.62
CA ARG A 59 14.94 0.90 -17.53
C ARG A 59 14.98 0.36 -18.96
N THR A 60 14.72 1.21 -19.94
CA THR A 60 14.79 0.86 -21.36
C THR A 60 16.17 0.41 -21.83
N GLU A 61 17.25 0.83 -21.17
CA GLU A 61 18.61 0.39 -21.50
C GLU A 61 18.96 -0.92 -20.78
N PRO A 62 19.27 -2.02 -21.53
CA PRO A 62 19.70 -3.27 -20.92
C PRO A 62 20.95 -3.11 -20.06
N ARG A 63 20.98 -3.83 -18.94
CA ARG A 63 22.13 -3.85 -18.03
C ARG A 63 22.37 -5.25 -17.50
N TRP A 64 23.62 -5.69 -17.57
CA TRP A 64 24.08 -6.96 -17.03
C TRP A 64 25.19 -6.73 -16.00
N GLY A 65 25.35 -7.68 -15.08
CA GLY A 65 26.48 -7.68 -14.16
C GLY A 65 26.45 -8.84 -13.17
N SER A 66 27.62 -9.16 -12.61
CA SER A 66 27.79 -10.16 -11.57
C SER A 66 27.86 -9.54 -10.16
N LEU A 67 27.74 -10.37 -9.12
CA LEU A 67 27.90 -9.93 -7.74
C LEU A 67 29.27 -9.26 -7.52
N ARG A 68 30.34 -9.82 -8.09
CA ARG A 68 31.70 -9.26 -8.01
C ARG A 68 31.79 -7.87 -8.61
N MET A 69 31.28 -7.66 -9.83
CA MET A 69 31.29 -6.36 -10.49
C MET A 69 30.56 -5.29 -9.67
N ILE A 70 29.46 -5.68 -9.03
CA ILE A 70 28.69 -4.78 -8.17
C ILE A 70 29.47 -4.43 -6.91
N CYS A 71 30.10 -5.40 -6.25
CA CYS A 71 30.94 -5.18 -5.07
C CYS A 71 32.16 -4.29 -5.39
N ASP A 72 32.86 -4.55 -6.50
CA ASP A 72 33.96 -3.72 -6.99
C ASP A 72 33.50 -2.27 -7.21
N THR A 73 32.34 -2.09 -7.85
CA THR A 73 31.76 -0.77 -8.10
C THR A 73 31.33 -0.08 -6.81
N ALA A 74 30.74 -0.81 -5.87
CA ALA A 74 30.32 -0.30 -4.57
C ALA A 74 31.54 0.23 -3.80
N LYS A 75 32.61 -0.57 -3.70
CA LYS A 75 33.86 -0.20 -3.05
C LYS A 75 34.53 0.99 -3.73
N ALA A 76 34.60 1.01 -5.06
CA ALA A 76 35.14 2.14 -5.82
C ALA A 76 34.36 3.45 -5.58
N ARG A 77 33.06 3.35 -5.26
CA ARG A 77 32.20 4.50 -4.94
C ARG A 77 32.21 4.87 -3.45
N GLY A 78 32.89 4.08 -2.61
CA GLY A 78 32.94 4.26 -1.16
C GLY A 78 31.71 3.74 -0.42
N ALA A 79 30.83 2.98 -1.08
CA ALA A 79 29.60 2.48 -0.48
C ALA A 79 29.91 1.45 0.61
N HIS A 80 29.05 1.40 1.62
CA HIS A 80 29.17 0.46 2.76
C HIS A 80 28.16 -0.68 2.70
N LYS A 81 27.26 -0.67 1.71
CA LYS A 81 26.21 -1.68 1.57
C LYS A 81 25.72 -1.85 0.13
N VAL A 82 25.17 -3.03 -0.14
CA VAL A 82 24.43 -3.35 -1.36
C VAL A 82 22.98 -3.67 -1.00
N LYS A 83 22.04 -3.06 -1.72
CA LYS A 83 20.62 -3.34 -1.61
C LYS A 83 20.28 -4.56 -2.47
N ILE A 84 19.57 -5.53 -1.91
CA ILE A 84 19.01 -6.67 -2.64
C ILE A 84 17.50 -6.69 -2.38
N ALA A 85 16.72 -6.64 -3.46
CA ALA A 85 15.26 -6.68 -3.37
C ALA A 85 14.66 -7.49 -4.52
N PHE A 86 13.53 -8.13 -4.24
CA PHE A 86 12.66 -8.67 -5.27
C PHE A 86 11.63 -7.64 -5.69
N ASP A 87 11.54 -7.42 -6.99
CA ASP A 87 10.54 -6.54 -7.58
C ASP A 87 10.16 -7.00 -9.01
N HIS A 88 8.98 -7.61 -9.10
CA HIS A 88 8.36 -8.13 -10.31
C HIS A 88 8.05 -7.04 -11.34
N PHE A 89 7.89 -5.77 -10.91
CA PHE A 89 7.58 -4.66 -11.82
C PHE A 89 8.63 -4.53 -12.91
N PHE A 90 9.90 -4.71 -12.58
CA PHE A 90 11.01 -4.53 -13.52
C PHE A 90 11.12 -5.62 -14.59
N ARG A 91 10.32 -6.68 -14.48
CA ARG A 91 10.27 -7.73 -15.49
C ARG A 91 9.79 -7.22 -16.84
N GLN A 92 8.99 -6.15 -16.88
CA GLN A 92 8.57 -5.49 -18.12
C GLN A 92 9.73 -4.97 -18.99
N TYR A 93 10.93 -4.82 -18.41
CA TYR A 93 12.13 -4.40 -19.12
C TYR A 93 13.05 -5.56 -19.52
N ARG A 94 12.63 -6.81 -19.29
CA ARG A 94 13.46 -8.02 -19.45
C ARG A 94 12.74 -9.03 -20.36
N GLU A 95 13.51 -9.88 -21.04
CA GLU A 95 12.95 -10.93 -21.92
C GLU A 95 12.62 -12.24 -21.18
N GLU A 96 12.57 -12.22 -19.84
CA GLU A 96 12.39 -13.41 -19.00
C GLU A 96 10.96 -13.99 -19.06
N SER A 97 10.84 -15.31 -19.21
CA SER A 97 9.58 -16.04 -19.08
C SER A 97 9.01 -15.98 -17.66
N GLU A 98 7.69 -16.12 -17.52
CA GLU A 98 7.04 -16.00 -16.22
C GLU A 98 7.38 -17.21 -15.36
N ALA A 99 7.88 -16.93 -14.16
CA ALA A 99 8.18 -17.93 -13.16
C ALA A 99 7.52 -17.54 -11.85
N GLU A 100 6.79 -18.47 -11.26
CA GLU A 100 6.25 -18.32 -9.92
C GLU A 100 7.39 -18.26 -8.90
N ARG A 101 7.36 -17.26 -8.02
CA ARG A 101 8.34 -17.07 -6.97
C ARG A 101 8.08 -18.02 -5.81
N ASN A 102 9.06 -18.87 -5.49
CA ASN A 102 9.02 -19.81 -4.38
C ASN A 102 9.98 -19.47 -3.25
N LEU A 103 11.09 -18.79 -3.55
CA LEU A 103 12.06 -18.36 -2.56
C LEU A 103 11.66 -17.01 -1.96
N THR A 104 11.10 -17.05 -0.76
CA THR A 104 10.69 -15.89 0.04
C THR A 104 11.62 -15.71 1.26
N PRO A 105 11.73 -14.50 1.84
CA PRO A 105 12.62 -14.23 2.96
C PRO A 105 12.34 -15.05 4.23
N ASP A 106 11.17 -15.67 4.35
CA ASP A 106 10.82 -16.56 5.46
C ASP A 106 11.23 -18.04 5.24
N ASP A 107 11.83 -18.37 4.10
CA ASP A 107 12.30 -19.72 3.75
C ASP A 107 13.78 -19.97 4.11
N ASP A 108 14.10 -21.15 4.64
CA ASP A 108 15.46 -21.49 5.11
C ASP A 108 16.48 -21.58 3.95
N GLN A 109 16.06 -21.98 2.75
CA GLN A 109 16.92 -22.01 1.56
C GLN A 109 17.23 -20.58 1.08
N PHE A 110 16.25 -19.67 1.13
CA PHE A 110 16.49 -18.25 0.85
C PHE A 110 17.52 -17.66 1.82
N ILE A 111 17.41 -17.93 3.12
CA ILE A 111 18.37 -17.47 4.13
C ILE A 111 19.78 -17.99 3.81
N THR A 112 19.90 -19.25 3.40
CA THR A 112 21.19 -19.86 3.00
C THR A 112 21.80 -19.12 1.80
N TYR A 113 21.00 -18.76 0.79
CA TYR A 113 21.48 -18.03 -0.38
C TYR A 113 21.90 -16.59 -0.06
N ILE A 114 21.16 -15.89 0.80
CA ILE A 114 21.57 -14.56 1.28
C ILE A 114 22.84 -14.66 2.13
N LYS A 115 22.99 -15.70 2.94
CA LYS A 115 24.23 -15.93 3.71
C LYS A 115 25.45 -16.05 2.80
N ASN A 116 25.38 -16.86 1.75
CA ASN A 116 26.51 -17.00 0.81
C ASN A 116 26.87 -15.67 0.13
N ILE A 117 25.86 -14.89 -0.25
CA ILE A 117 26.06 -13.53 -0.80
C ILE A 117 26.71 -12.61 0.25
N SER A 118 26.25 -12.66 1.50
CA SER A 118 26.80 -11.89 2.62
C SER A 118 28.25 -12.25 2.91
N ASP A 119 28.59 -13.55 2.91
CA ASP A 119 29.94 -14.03 3.15
C ASP A 119 30.90 -13.51 2.06
N PHE A 120 30.48 -13.55 0.78
CA PHE A 120 31.27 -12.99 -0.32
C PHE A 120 31.45 -11.47 -0.20
N MET A 121 30.39 -10.75 0.17
CA MET A 121 30.42 -9.31 0.35
C MET A 121 31.29 -8.86 1.54
N ALA A 122 31.52 -9.74 2.52
CA ALA A 122 32.36 -9.42 3.68
C ALA A 122 33.81 -9.10 3.28
N ASP A 123 34.37 -9.74 2.24
CA ASP A 123 35.70 -9.46 1.70
C ASP A 123 35.82 -8.01 1.15
N TYR A 124 34.68 -7.38 0.89
CA TYR A 124 34.57 -6.01 0.41
C TYR A 124 34.26 -4.98 1.50
N ASP A 125 34.08 -5.41 2.76
CA ASP A 125 33.59 -4.58 3.87
C ASP A 125 32.20 -3.98 3.55
N LEU A 126 31.34 -4.78 2.91
CA LEU A 126 29.98 -4.39 2.53
C LEU A 126 28.93 -5.14 3.36
N GLY A 127 27.94 -4.41 3.86
CA GLY A 127 26.73 -4.98 4.44
C GLY A 127 25.59 -5.14 3.43
N ILE A 128 24.51 -5.78 3.86
CA ILE A 128 23.31 -6.00 3.05
C ILE A 128 22.17 -5.09 3.53
N GLU A 129 21.51 -4.41 2.60
CA GLU A 129 20.18 -3.84 2.80
C GLU A 129 19.16 -4.74 2.09
N LEU A 130 18.24 -5.37 2.84
CA LEU A 130 17.42 -6.46 2.33
C LEU A 130 15.92 -6.15 2.40
N SER A 131 15.19 -6.57 1.37
CA SER A 131 13.73 -6.69 1.40
C SER A 131 13.34 -7.93 2.22
N LEU A 132 13.18 -7.76 3.53
CA LEU A 132 13.01 -8.86 4.49
C LEU A 132 11.76 -8.68 5.35
N LEU A 133 11.65 -7.56 6.06
CA LEU A 133 10.48 -7.20 6.86
C LEU A 133 9.44 -6.46 5.99
N SER A 134 8.86 -7.19 5.04
CA SER A 134 7.85 -6.69 4.09
C SER A 134 6.61 -7.61 4.12
N PRO A 135 5.37 -7.09 4.31
CA PRO A 135 4.15 -7.89 4.44
C PRO A 135 3.96 -8.89 3.30
N LEU A 136 4.14 -8.42 2.06
CA LEU A 136 3.98 -9.20 0.83
C LEU A 136 4.95 -10.38 0.67
N GLU A 137 6.03 -10.40 1.45
CA GLU A 137 7.10 -11.40 1.31
C GLU A 137 7.08 -12.45 2.42
N ILE A 138 6.25 -12.28 3.45
CA ILE A 138 6.22 -13.17 4.61
C ILE A 138 4.86 -13.88 4.69
N GLY A 139 4.88 -15.20 4.60
CA GLY A 139 3.63 -15.96 4.65
C GLY A 139 3.80 -17.45 4.43
N LYS A 140 4.54 -17.87 3.39
CA LYS A 140 4.65 -19.30 3.04
C LYS A 140 5.17 -20.15 4.20
N ALA A 141 6.25 -19.73 4.84
CA ALA A 141 6.82 -20.47 5.98
C ALA A 141 5.97 -20.27 7.25
N TYR A 142 5.38 -19.08 7.42
CA TYR A 142 4.43 -18.81 8.51
C TYR A 142 3.26 -19.81 8.47
N VAL A 143 2.52 -19.84 7.36
CA VAL A 143 1.37 -20.72 7.13
C VAL A 143 1.75 -22.18 7.33
N LYS A 144 2.91 -22.61 6.82
CA LYS A 144 3.42 -23.99 7.03
C LYS A 144 3.66 -24.31 8.50
N SER A 145 4.13 -23.34 9.29
CA SER A 145 4.49 -23.53 10.70
C SER A 145 3.33 -23.37 11.68
N THR A 146 2.35 -22.50 11.36
CA THR A 146 1.24 -22.15 12.27
C THR A 146 -0.10 -22.71 11.81
N GLY A 147 -0.28 -22.97 10.51
CA GLY A 147 -1.58 -23.25 9.90
C GLY A 147 -2.47 -22.01 9.75
N GLU A 148 -1.99 -20.83 10.14
CA GLU A 148 -2.72 -19.55 10.04
C GLU A 148 -2.26 -18.80 8.78
N SER A 149 -3.21 -18.16 8.08
CA SER A 149 -2.94 -17.32 6.91
C SER A 149 -3.76 -16.04 6.98
N GLY A 150 -3.39 -15.05 6.19
CA GLY A 150 -4.24 -13.91 5.90
C GLY A 150 -5.56 -14.36 5.27
N ARG A 151 -6.59 -13.52 5.41
CA ARG A 151 -7.92 -13.71 4.82
C ARG A 151 -8.39 -12.39 4.23
N CYS A 152 -8.82 -12.45 2.97
CA CYS A 152 -9.57 -11.37 2.33
C CYS A 152 -11.02 -11.81 2.11
N VAL A 153 -11.94 -10.86 2.21
CA VAL A 153 -13.37 -11.06 1.95
C VAL A 153 -13.79 -10.22 0.76
N GLN A 154 -14.65 -10.76 -0.09
CA GLN A 154 -15.35 -10.06 -1.16
C GLN A 154 -16.84 -10.04 -0.83
N PHE A 155 -17.53 -8.96 -1.13
CA PHE A 155 -18.96 -8.87 -0.82
C PHE A 155 -19.84 -8.30 -1.93
N ILE A 156 -21.11 -8.69 -1.92
CA ILE A 156 -22.12 -8.21 -2.85
C ILE A 156 -23.50 -8.23 -2.20
N THR A 157 -24.39 -7.31 -2.62
CA THR A 157 -25.79 -7.30 -2.21
C THR A 157 -26.72 -7.55 -3.39
N ASP A 158 -27.86 -8.19 -3.12
CA ASP A 158 -28.89 -8.46 -4.12
C ASP A 158 -30.29 -8.62 -3.52
N MET A 159 -31.27 -8.86 -4.38
CA MET A 159 -32.62 -9.25 -4.03
C MET A 159 -32.66 -10.65 -3.42
N ARG A 160 -33.54 -10.80 -2.43
CA ARG A 160 -33.96 -12.08 -1.88
C ARG A 160 -35.48 -12.14 -1.94
N ASP A 161 -36.03 -13.28 -2.34
CA ASP A 161 -37.48 -13.51 -2.26
C ASP A 161 -37.90 -13.53 -0.78
N PRO A 162 -38.79 -12.62 -0.35
CA PRO A 162 -39.19 -12.52 1.06
C PRO A 162 -40.11 -13.67 1.51
N GLU A 163 -40.69 -14.44 0.60
CA GLU A 163 -41.59 -15.55 0.91
C GLU A 163 -40.85 -16.90 0.90
N THR A 164 -40.09 -17.17 -0.17
CA THR A 164 -39.38 -18.46 -0.33
C THR A 164 -38.00 -18.44 0.32
N GLY A 165 -37.40 -17.25 0.43
CA GLY A 165 -36.04 -17.06 0.89
C GLY A 165 -34.97 -17.34 -0.18
N SER A 166 -35.39 -17.65 -1.41
CA SER A 166 -34.48 -17.88 -2.53
C SER A 166 -33.75 -16.60 -2.93
N PHE A 167 -32.53 -16.75 -3.42
CA PHE A 167 -31.76 -15.66 -4.02
C PHE A 167 -30.80 -16.18 -5.07
N SER A 168 -30.38 -15.30 -5.98
CA SER A 168 -29.38 -15.61 -7.00
C SER A 168 -28.64 -14.33 -7.38
N THR A 169 -27.33 -14.30 -7.18
CA THR A 169 -26.47 -13.16 -7.52
C THR A 169 -25.22 -13.62 -8.27
N THR A 170 -24.46 -12.68 -8.82
CA THR A 170 -23.24 -12.94 -9.57
C THR A 170 -22.11 -12.06 -9.08
N ALA A 171 -20.92 -12.63 -8.93
CA ALA A 171 -19.71 -11.91 -8.55
C ALA A 171 -18.52 -12.36 -9.40
N TRP A 172 -17.52 -11.51 -9.54
CA TRP A 172 -16.24 -11.84 -10.15
C TRP A 172 -15.34 -12.55 -9.14
N GLU A 173 -15.26 -13.88 -9.25
CA GLU A 173 -14.37 -14.72 -8.43
C GLU A 173 -12.91 -14.30 -8.65
N GLN A 174 -12.21 -14.05 -7.55
CA GLN A 174 -10.83 -13.60 -7.53
C GLN A 174 -9.90 -14.80 -7.76
N LEU A 175 -9.15 -14.82 -8.88
CA LEU A 175 -8.31 -15.98 -9.26
C LEU A 175 -6.81 -15.72 -9.14
N ALA A 176 -6.37 -14.51 -9.48
CA ALA A 176 -4.98 -14.11 -9.30
C ALA A 176 -4.85 -12.59 -9.17
N TRP A 177 -3.90 -12.15 -8.34
CA TRP A 177 -3.51 -10.76 -8.17
C TRP A 177 -1.99 -10.66 -8.35
N SER A 178 -1.50 -9.59 -8.94
CA SER A 178 -0.05 -9.36 -9.02
C SER A 178 0.34 -8.04 -8.36
N ASN A 179 1.48 -8.05 -7.68
CA ASN A 179 2.11 -6.88 -7.07
C ASN A 179 3.64 -6.96 -7.25
N ASN A 180 4.39 -6.09 -6.60
CA ASN A 180 5.86 -6.03 -6.71
C ASN A 180 6.52 -7.34 -6.32
N LYS A 181 5.86 -8.23 -5.56
CA LYS A 181 6.45 -9.51 -5.14
C LYS A 181 6.07 -10.67 -6.04
N GLY A 182 5.27 -10.40 -7.08
CA GLY A 182 4.85 -11.35 -8.10
C GLY A 182 3.36 -11.64 -8.05
N LYS A 183 2.98 -12.66 -8.80
CA LYS A 183 1.60 -13.14 -8.92
C LYS A 183 1.25 -14.07 -7.77
N VAL A 184 0.10 -13.84 -7.15
CA VAL A 184 -0.47 -14.67 -6.09
C VAL A 184 -1.83 -15.20 -6.51
N ARG A 185 -2.25 -16.33 -5.94
CA ARG A 185 -3.53 -16.98 -6.22
C ARG A 185 -4.35 -17.14 -4.94
N PRO A 186 -5.28 -16.22 -4.66
CA PRO A 186 -6.22 -16.37 -3.55
C PRO A 186 -7.04 -17.66 -3.71
N VAL A 187 -7.33 -18.33 -2.60
CA VAL A 187 -8.11 -19.58 -2.60
C VAL A 187 -9.45 -19.32 -1.93
N ARG A 188 -10.56 -19.44 -2.67
CA ARG A 188 -11.90 -19.31 -2.09
C ARG A 188 -12.12 -20.40 -1.04
N THR A 189 -12.42 -20.00 0.20
CA THR A 189 -12.57 -20.91 1.34
C THR A 189 -14.04 -21.13 1.70
N THR A 190 -14.77 -20.06 1.99
CA THR A 190 -16.16 -20.13 2.47
C THR A 190 -17.03 -19.06 1.81
N ILE A 191 -18.34 -19.27 1.82
CA ILE A 191 -19.33 -18.25 1.48
C ILE A 191 -20.36 -18.22 2.60
N ARG A 192 -20.57 -17.03 3.16
CA ARG A 192 -21.67 -16.75 4.10
C ARG A 192 -22.66 -15.83 3.42
N ALA A 193 -23.93 -15.93 3.77
CA ALA A 193 -24.95 -15.01 3.28
C ALA A 193 -25.82 -14.54 4.43
N PHE A 194 -26.28 -13.30 4.36
CA PHE A 194 -27.09 -12.67 5.39
C PHE A 194 -28.30 -12.03 4.74
N ALA A 195 -29.49 -12.32 5.26
CA ALA A 195 -30.70 -11.62 4.89
C ALA A 195 -30.77 -10.32 5.68
N TYR A 196 -31.20 -9.24 5.03
CA TYR A 196 -31.47 -7.98 5.72
C TYR A 196 -32.72 -7.30 5.16
N GLN A 197 -33.26 -6.37 5.94
CA GLN A 197 -34.26 -5.40 5.50
C GLN A 197 -33.65 -4.01 5.59
N ALA A 198 -33.77 -3.25 4.52
CA ALA A 198 -33.41 -1.84 4.51
C ALA A 198 -34.68 -0.98 4.54
N ASP A 199 -34.62 0.16 5.23
CA ASP A 199 -35.61 1.22 5.07
C ASP A 199 -35.24 2.04 3.82
N PHE A 200 -36.11 1.97 2.81
CA PHE A 200 -35.96 2.61 1.51
C PHE A 200 -36.76 3.92 1.40
N SER A 201 -37.39 4.38 2.48
CA SER A 201 -38.24 5.59 2.45
C SER A 201 -37.45 6.88 2.17
N ARG A 202 -36.12 6.87 2.31
CA ARG A 202 -35.24 8.03 2.08
C ARG A 202 -34.56 7.99 0.71
N ASN A 203 -34.71 9.09 -0.05
CA ASN A 203 -34.04 9.29 -1.34
C ASN A 203 -32.81 10.21 -1.21
N ASN A 204 -31.94 9.94 -0.24
CA ASN A 204 -30.80 10.81 0.11
C ASN A 204 -29.44 10.10 0.05
N GLY A 205 -29.31 9.02 -0.72
CA GLY A 205 -28.05 8.27 -0.87
C GLY A 205 -27.75 7.26 0.24
N TYR A 206 -28.64 7.13 1.24
CA TYR A 206 -28.48 6.21 2.37
C TYR A 206 -29.61 5.18 2.44
N ARG A 207 -29.30 4.00 2.97
CA ARG A 207 -30.24 2.95 3.35
C ARG A 207 -29.99 2.54 4.78
N VAL A 208 -31.04 2.60 5.59
CA VAL A 208 -30.91 2.27 7.01
C VAL A 208 -31.09 0.78 7.19
N VAL A 209 -30.06 0.12 7.75
CA VAL A 209 -30.09 -1.29 8.15
C VAL A 209 -29.53 -1.35 9.56
N LYS A 210 -30.38 -1.64 10.54
CA LYS A 210 -29.92 -1.81 11.92
C LYS A 210 -29.17 -3.13 12.08
N PRO A 211 -28.09 -3.20 12.89
CA PRO A 211 -27.30 -4.42 13.04
C PRO A 211 -28.14 -5.65 13.44
N GLU A 212 -29.14 -5.49 14.30
CA GLU A 212 -30.05 -6.56 14.73
C GLU A 212 -30.92 -7.13 13.60
N ASN A 213 -31.12 -6.37 12.52
CA ASN A 213 -31.89 -6.74 11.33
C ASN A 213 -31.03 -7.36 10.22
N ILE A 214 -29.82 -7.78 10.54
CA ILE A 214 -28.98 -8.58 9.64
C ILE A 214 -28.93 -9.99 10.23
N LYS A 215 -29.46 -10.97 9.49
CA LYS A 215 -29.66 -12.36 9.94
C LYS A 215 -28.93 -13.32 9.01
N GLU A 216 -28.11 -14.20 9.55
CA GLU A 216 -27.41 -15.21 8.73
C GLU A 216 -28.40 -16.18 8.08
N ILE A 217 -28.15 -16.50 6.82
CA ILE A 217 -28.90 -17.47 6.03
C ILE A 217 -28.28 -18.85 6.24
N THR A 218 -29.08 -19.78 6.74
CA THR A 218 -28.69 -21.16 7.07
C THR A 218 -29.01 -22.16 5.96
N SER A 219 -29.82 -21.76 4.97
CA SER A 219 -30.12 -22.59 3.79
C SER A 219 -28.87 -22.87 2.96
N GLU A 220 -28.83 -24.01 2.28
CA GLU A 220 -27.72 -24.38 1.40
C GLU A 220 -27.39 -23.30 0.35
N ILE A 221 -26.15 -22.81 0.37
CA ILE A 221 -25.61 -21.87 -0.62
C ILE A 221 -24.86 -22.66 -1.69
N LYS A 222 -25.25 -22.48 -2.95
CA LYS A 222 -24.68 -23.13 -4.13
C LYS A 222 -23.88 -22.14 -4.97
N VAL A 223 -22.86 -22.66 -5.66
CA VAL A 223 -21.97 -21.89 -6.54
C VAL A 223 -21.91 -22.55 -7.90
N GLU A 224 -22.06 -21.75 -8.94
CA GLU A 224 -21.87 -22.13 -10.34
C GLU A 224 -20.82 -21.18 -10.96
N THR A 225 -19.70 -21.70 -11.44
CA THR A 225 -18.64 -20.90 -12.08
C THR A 225 -18.81 -20.88 -13.60
N PHE A 226 -18.44 -19.78 -14.25
CA PHE A 226 -18.48 -19.65 -15.72
C PHE A 226 -17.07 -19.47 -16.32
N PRO A 227 -16.30 -20.55 -16.55
CA PRO A 227 -14.91 -20.45 -17.03
C PRO A 227 -14.73 -19.67 -18.34
N GLY A 228 -15.73 -19.69 -19.22
CA GLY A 228 -15.73 -18.93 -20.48
C GLY A 228 -15.78 -17.40 -20.31
N THR A 229 -15.99 -16.91 -19.09
CA THR A 229 -15.98 -15.47 -18.75
C THR A 229 -14.66 -15.01 -18.16
N LYS A 230 -13.65 -15.90 -18.07
CA LYS A 230 -12.34 -15.54 -17.53
C LYS A 230 -11.83 -14.30 -18.26
N PHE A 231 -11.50 -13.26 -17.51
CA PHE A 231 -10.86 -12.08 -18.09
C PHE A 231 -9.60 -12.54 -18.84
N PRO A 232 -9.31 -11.98 -20.04
CA PRO A 232 -8.06 -12.27 -20.71
C PRO A 232 -6.92 -11.95 -19.74
N GLU A 233 -5.95 -12.86 -19.65
CA GLU A 233 -4.82 -12.74 -18.72
C GLU A 233 -4.16 -11.38 -18.91
N SER A 234 -4.33 -10.50 -17.93
CA SER A 234 -3.50 -9.32 -17.77
C SER A 234 -2.42 -9.65 -16.74
N GLU A 235 -1.29 -8.94 -16.81
CA GLU A 235 -0.20 -9.15 -15.85
C GLU A 235 -0.62 -8.84 -14.40
N SER A 236 -1.72 -8.13 -14.15
CA SER A 236 -2.09 -7.61 -12.83
C SER A 236 -3.27 -8.30 -12.12
N TYR A 237 -4.23 -8.88 -12.86
CA TYR A 237 -5.49 -9.36 -12.29
C TYR A 237 -6.16 -10.45 -13.13
N GLU A 238 -6.59 -11.54 -12.49
CA GLU A 238 -7.44 -12.55 -13.09
C GLU A 238 -8.72 -12.77 -12.28
N ALA A 239 -9.85 -12.85 -12.98
CA ALA A 239 -11.12 -13.22 -12.41
C ALA A 239 -12.01 -13.97 -13.42
N GLN A 240 -13.02 -14.67 -12.90
CA GLN A 240 -14.09 -15.28 -13.69
C GLN A 240 -15.44 -14.99 -13.04
N LEU A 241 -16.51 -14.98 -13.82
CA LEU A 241 -17.85 -14.83 -13.28
C LEU A 241 -18.24 -16.12 -12.54
N MET A 242 -18.88 -15.95 -11.39
CA MET A 242 -19.61 -17.02 -10.70
C MET A 242 -21.01 -16.55 -10.33
N ARG A 243 -21.93 -17.50 -10.24
CA ARG A 243 -23.27 -17.33 -9.67
C ARG A 243 -23.31 -17.98 -8.30
N ILE A 244 -23.85 -17.24 -7.33
CA ILE A 244 -24.07 -17.70 -5.96
C ILE A 244 -25.57 -17.65 -5.71
N TYR A 245 -26.16 -18.76 -5.30
CA TYR A 245 -27.61 -18.87 -5.15
C TYR A 245 -28.04 -19.82 -4.03
N SER A 246 -29.26 -19.65 -3.57
CA SER A 246 -29.96 -20.58 -2.67
C SER A 246 -31.40 -20.72 -3.13
N GLU A 247 -31.95 -21.93 -3.03
CA GLU A 247 -33.38 -22.20 -3.26
C GLU A 247 -34.25 -21.68 -2.10
N GLY A 248 -33.62 -21.29 -0.98
CA GLY A 248 -34.30 -20.90 0.24
C GLY A 248 -34.86 -22.09 1.02
N ASN A 249 -35.24 -21.82 2.26
CA ASN A 249 -35.90 -22.78 3.16
C ASN A 249 -37.19 -22.20 3.78
N GLY A 250 -37.66 -21.04 3.28
CA GLY A 250 -38.81 -20.31 3.83
C GLY A 250 -38.58 -19.63 5.19
N GLU A 251 -37.37 -19.69 5.76
CA GLU A 251 -37.01 -18.95 6.98
C GLU A 251 -36.75 -17.46 6.68
N LEU A 252 -36.71 -16.63 7.73
CA LEU A 252 -36.48 -15.18 7.59
C LEU A 252 -37.48 -14.50 6.64
N LYS A 253 -38.77 -14.82 6.80
CA LYS A 253 -39.84 -14.23 6.00
C LYS A 253 -39.86 -12.71 6.11
N GLY A 254 -40.15 -12.05 5.00
CA GLY A 254 -40.14 -10.59 4.89
C GLY A 254 -38.76 -9.99 4.62
N TYR A 255 -37.66 -10.69 4.87
CA TYR A 255 -36.32 -10.21 4.53
C TYR A 255 -36.09 -10.30 3.02
N ASN A 256 -36.02 -9.13 2.38
CA ASN A 256 -36.12 -8.99 0.92
C ASN A 256 -34.78 -8.64 0.25
N ARG A 257 -33.69 -8.64 1.01
CA ARG A 257 -32.33 -8.45 0.50
C ARG A 257 -31.41 -9.54 1.03
N VAL A 258 -30.36 -9.82 0.27
CA VAL A 258 -29.24 -10.68 0.65
C VAL A 258 -27.94 -9.90 0.56
N PHE A 259 -27.06 -10.14 1.52
CA PHE A 259 -25.66 -9.76 1.54
C PHE A 259 -24.83 -11.04 1.50
N VAL A 260 -24.05 -11.23 0.45
CA VAL A 260 -23.19 -12.40 0.27
C VAL A 260 -21.76 -11.99 0.52
N LEU A 261 -21.07 -12.75 1.37
CA LEU A 261 -19.66 -12.58 1.69
C LEU A 261 -18.88 -13.83 1.30
N ILE A 262 -17.91 -13.67 0.41
CA ILE A 262 -17.02 -14.70 -0.10
C ILE A 262 -15.67 -14.53 0.58
N SER A 263 -15.13 -15.59 1.18
CA SER A 263 -13.82 -15.58 1.83
C SER A 263 -12.76 -16.18 0.93
N TYR A 264 -11.58 -15.57 0.94
CA TYR A 264 -10.38 -16.06 0.29
C TYR A 264 -9.24 -16.17 1.30
N ALA A 265 -8.59 -17.33 1.35
CA ALA A 265 -7.27 -17.44 1.97
C ALA A 265 -6.23 -16.81 1.03
N VAL A 266 -5.35 -16.00 1.60
CA VAL A 266 -4.23 -15.37 0.88
C VAL A 266 -2.90 -15.89 1.44
N PRO A 267 -1.81 -15.91 0.65
CA PRO A 267 -0.57 -16.59 1.04
C PRO A 267 0.22 -15.89 2.16
N GLU A 268 -0.13 -14.66 2.52
CA GLU A 268 0.49 -13.91 3.62
C GLU A 268 0.13 -14.47 5.00
N MET A 269 0.88 -14.04 6.02
CA MET A 269 0.58 -14.31 7.43
C MET A 269 -0.67 -13.57 7.93
N ASP A 270 -1.28 -14.08 9.00
CA ASP A 270 -2.28 -13.30 9.75
C ASP A 270 -1.58 -12.28 10.66
N TYR A 271 -1.59 -11.01 10.27
CA TYR A 271 -0.95 -9.92 11.03
C TYR A 271 -1.55 -9.68 12.43
N PHE A 272 -2.73 -10.24 12.69
CA PHE A 272 -3.46 -10.09 13.96
C PHE A 272 -3.30 -11.33 14.86
N SER A 273 -2.70 -12.41 14.36
CA SER A 273 -2.44 -13.60 15.17
C SER A 273 -1.48 -13.26 16.32
N PRO A 274 -1.74 -13.75 17.55
CA PRO A 274 -0.78 -13.71 18.65
C PRO A 274 0.58 -14.34 18.31
N GLY A 275 0.62 -15.26 17.32
CA GLY A 275 1.83 -15.91 16.82
C GLY A 275 2.64 -15.09 15.82
N ALA A 276 2.10 -13.98 15.30
CA ALA A 276 2.73 -13.16 14.27
C ALA A 276 4.07 -12.54 14.73
N LEU A 277 4.08 -11.83 15.86
CA LEU A 277 5.30 -11.19 16.38
C LEU A 277 6.36 -12.23 16.81
N PRO A 278 6.02 -13.30 17.55
CA PRO A 278 6.97 -14.38 17.83
C PRO A 278 7.63 -14.96 16.58
N PHE A 279 6.85 -15.18 15.51
CA PHE A 279 7.38 -15.67 14.24
C PHE A 279 8.38 -14.69 13.63
N LEU A 280 8.03 -13.40 13.50
CA LEU A 280 8.93 -12.38 12.94
C LEU A 280 10.22 -12.23 13.75
N LYS A 281 10.15 -12.30 15.08
CA LYS A 281 11.35 -12.30 15.93
C LYS A 281 12.20 -13.54 15.69
N SER A 282 11.58 -14.72 15.61
CA SER A 282 12.31 -15.96 15.28
C SER A 282 12.97 -15.87 13.91
N LEU A 283 12.29 -15.30 12.91
CA LEU A 283 12.86 -15.07 11.58
C LEU A 283 14.09 -14.18 11.67
N MET A 284 14.00 -13.06 12.39
CA MET A 284 15.15 -12.16 12.55
C MET A 284 16.32 -12.80 13.27
N LYS A 285 16.04 -13.62 14.27
CA LYS A 285 17.06 -14.41 14.94
C LYS A 285 17.75 -15.40 13.98
N LYS A 286 17.03 -16.05 13.06
CA LYS A 286 17.64 -16.95 12.06
C LYS A 286 18.65 -16.23 11.17
N TYR A 287 18.32 -15.03 10.68
CA TYR A 287 19.25 -14.22 9.88
C TYR A 287 20.50 -13.83 10.67
N HIS A 288 20.33 -13.42 11.93
CA HIS A 288 21.43 -13.10 12.82
C HIS A 288 22.31 -14.32 13.11
N ASP A 289 21.72 -15.45 13.49
CA ASP A 289 22.43 -16.69 13.80
C ASP A 289 23.18 -17.26 12.58
N ALA A 290 22.67 -17.00 11.36
CA ALA A 290 23.36 -17.33 10.11
C ALA A 290 24.61 -16.46 9.85
N GLY A 291 24.83 -15.40 10.64
CA GLY A 291 25.97 -14.49 10.49
C GLY A 291 25.81 -13.48 9.34
N ILE A 292 24.59 -13.21 8.90
CA ILE A 292 24.33 -12.25 7.82
C ILE A 292 24.58 -10.82 8.31
N ASN A 293 25.41 -10.06 7.60
CA ASN A 293 25.73 -8.67 7.91
C ASN A 293 24.61 -7.73 7.42
N LEU A 294 23.46 -7.76 8.10
CA LEU A 294 22.32 -6.91 7.81
C LEU A 294 22.57 -5.48 8.30
N THR A 295 22.51 -4.49 7.41
CA THR A 295 22.81 -3.08 7.69
C THR A 295 21.66 -2.13 7.36
N GLY A 296 20.56 -2.67 6.85
CA GLY A 296 19.35 -1.91 6.55
C GLY A 296 18.24 -2.79 6.02
N LEU A 297 17.05 -2.21 5.94
CA LEU A 297 15.86 -2.82 5.40
C LEU A 297 15.37 -2.01 4.21
N TYR A 298 14.79 -2.71 3.24
CA TYR A 298 14.12 -2.09 2.10
C TYR A 298 12.68 -2.58 2.05
N SER A 299 11.72 -1.70 1.79
CA SER A 299 10.44 -2.17 1.30
C SER A 299 9.72 -1.13 0.48
N ASP A 300 9.66 -1.41 -0.81
CA ASP A 300 8.83 -0.67 -1.77
C ASP A 300 7.36 -0.96 -1.56
N GLU A 301 6.51 0.04 -1.85
CA GLU A 301 5.05 -0.07 -1.87
C GLU A 301 4.50 -0.90 -0.68
N MET A 302 4.75 -0.45 0.55
CA MET A 302 4.30 -1.18 1.75
C MET A 302 2.78 -1.30 1.82
N HIS A 303 2.27 -2.51 1.58
CA HIS A 303 0.86 -2.88 1.70
C HIS A 303 0.72 -4.37 2.05
N ILE A 304 -0.45 -4.79 2.55
CA ILE A 304 -0.81 -6.21 2.73
C ILE A 304 -1.46 -6.77 1.46
N GLN A 305 -1.76 -8.06 1.40
CA GLN A 305 -2.11 -8.76 0.16
C GLN A 305 -3.23 -8.07 -0.63
N GLN A 306 -2.81 -7.41 -1.70
CA GLN A 306 -3.60 -6.84 -2.79
C GLN A 306 -2.76 -6.85 -4.07
N GLY A 307 -3.27 -6.31 -5.18
CA GLY A 307 -2.55 -6.27 -6.45
C GLY A 307 -2.85 -5.04 -7.31
N TRP A 308 -2.02 -4.80 -8.30
CA TRP A 308 -2.03 -3.64 -9.20
C TRP A 308 -3.25 -3.59 -10.14
N GLY A 309 -4.26 -4.42 -9.92
CA GLY A 309 -5.59 -4.28 -10.52
C GLY A 309 -6.31 -3.05 -9.96
N TYR A 310 -5.73 -1.86 -10.11
CA TYR A 310 -6.19 -0.60 -9.50
C TYR A 310 -7.62 -0.20 -9.90
N HIS A 311 -8.13 -0.75 -11.00
CA HIS A 311 -9.50 -0.54 -11.51
C HIS A 311 -10.28 -1.85 -11.59
N ASN A 312 -9.76 -2.90 -10.95
CA ASN A 312 -10.35 -4.23 -10.83
C ASN A 312 -10.77 -4.46 -9.37
N HIS A 313 -11.17 -5.68 -9.02
CA HIS A 313 -11.79 -6.00 -7.71
C HIS A 313 -13.12 -5.26 -7.47
N HIS A 314 -13.73 -4.75 -8.54
CA HIS A 314 -15.05 -4.14 -8.48
C HIS A 314 -16.13 -5.11 -8.94
N ASP A 315 -17.22 -5.18 -8.18
CA ASP A 315 -18.48 -5.76 -8.65
C ASP A 315 -19.52 -4.63 -8.70
N ARG A 316 -20.24 -4.48 -9.81
CA ARG A 316 -21.31 -3.46 -9.93
C ARG A 316 -20.85 -2.02 -9.61
N GLY A 317 -19.59 -1.70 -9.90
CA GLY A 317 -19.01 -0.35 -9.72
C GLY A 317 -18.49 -0.05 -8.31
N GLN A 318 -18.49 -1.00 -7.38
CA GLN A 318 -17.99 -0.84 -6.01
C GLN A 318 -16.74 -1.68 -5.76
N LEU A 319 -15.76 -1.19 -4.99
CA LEU A 319 -14.60 -1.99 -4.58
C LEU A 319 -15.04 -2.97 -3.48
N THR A 320 -14.97 -4.28 -3.75
CA THR A 320 -15.62 -5.29 -2.90
C THR A 320 -14.69 -6.05 -1.96
N VAL A 321 -13.37 -5.86 -2.04
CA VAL A 321 -12.40 -6.66 -1.29
C VAL A 321 -11.92 -5.97 -0.01
N ARG A 322 -11.87 -6.68 1.12
CA ARG A 322 -11.35 -6.21 2.42
C ARG A 322 -10.52 -7.30 3.11
N TYR A 323 -9.49 -6.93 3.88
CA TYR A 323 -8.77 -7.87 4.74
C TYR A 323 -9.55 -8.11 6.03
N LEU A 324 -9.84 -9.37 6.36
CA LEU A 324 -10.61 -9.71 7.56
C LEU A 324 -10.30 -11.12 8.04
N THR A 325 -9.33 -11.28 8.93
CA THR A 325 -9.06 -12.55 9.61
C THR A 325 -9.91 -12.72 10.88
N PRO A 326 -10.08 -13.96 11.38
CA PRO A 326 -10.71 -14.17 12.69
C PRO A 326 -10.00 -13.42 13.82
N ASN A 327 -8.67 -13.33 13.79
CA ASN A 327 -7.92 -12.56 14.79
C ASN A 327 -8.15 -11.05 14.64
N PHE A 328 -8.29 -10.53 13.42
CA PHE A 328 -8.72 -9.14 13.21
C PHE A 328 -10.09 -8.91 13.84
N ALA A 329 -11.07 -9.75 13.53
CA ALA A 329 -12.45 -9.61 14.00
C ALA A 329 -12.50 -9.59 15.54
N LYS A 330 -11.81 -10.56 16.17
CA LYS A 330 -11.68 -10.63 17.63
C LYS A 330 -11.04 -9.38 18.22
N ARG A 331 -9.95 -8.89 17.61
CA ARG A 331 -9.28 -7.66 18.08
C ARG A 331 -10.19 -6.43 17.96
N TYR A 332 -10.97 -6.36 16.89
CA TYR A 332 -11.94 -5.30 16.65
C TYR A 332 -13.04 -5.30 17.71
N GLU A 333 -13.64 -6.46 17.97
CA GLU A 333 -14.61 -6.69 19.05
C GLU A 333 -14.06 -6.29 20.42
N GLU A 334 -12.89 -6.79 20.80
CA GLU A 334 -12.24 -6.47 22.08
C GLU A 334 -11.99 -4.97 22.27
N THR A 335 -11.77 -4.24 21.16
CA THR A 335 -11.42 -2.81 21.19
C THR A 335 -12.65 -1.91 21.15
N TYR A 336 -13.67 -2.27 20.34
CA TYR A 336 -14.79 -1.38 20.02
C TYR A 336 -16.16 -1.90 20.49
N GLY A 337 -16.25 -3.14 20.97
CA GLY A 337 -17.42 -3.70 21.64
C GLY A 337 -17.96 -4.99 21.03
N GLU A 338 -18.70 -5.76 21.84
CA GLU A 338 -19.30 -7.08 21.50
C GLU A 338 -20.29 -7.01 20.32
N GLU A 339 -20.82 -5.83 20.00
CA GLU A 339 -21.71 -5.66 18.83
C GLU A 339 -21.02 -5.96 17.48
N PHE A 340 -19.69 -5.99 17.47
CA PHE A 340 -18.86 -6.32 16.32
C PHE A 340 -18.33 -7.76 16.33
N GLU A 341 -18.80 -8.64 17.23
CA GLU A 341 -18.37 -10.05 17.33
C GLU A 341 -18.39 -10.75 15.95
N ASP A 342 -19.45 -10.54 15.16
CA ASP A 342 -19.54 -11.03 13.78
C ASP A 342 -19.16 -9.94 12.77
N MET A 343 -17.86 -9.67 12.62
CA MET A 343 -17.39 -8.67 11.66
C MET A 343 -17.70 -9.00 10.20
N ASP A 344 -17.86 -10.28 9.83
CA ASP A 344 -18.31 -10.64 8.47
C ASP A 344 -19.69 -10.04 8.20
N LYS A 345 -20.60 -10.12 9.17
CA LYS A 345 -21.92 -9.48 9.09
C LYS A 345 -21.81 -7.97 8.95
N MET A 346 -20.86 -7.36 9.67
CA MET A 346 -20.64 -5.92 9.68
C MET A 346 -20.03 -5.38 8.37
N MET A 347 -19.43 -6.23 7.53
CA MET A 347 -18.95 -5.84 6.20
C MET A 347 -20.08 -5.31 5.29
N LEU A 348 -21.36 -5.57 5.61
CA LEU A 348 -22.50 -4.93 4.95
C LEU A 348 -22.37 -3.40 4.93
N TYR A 349 -21.81 -2.82 5.99
CA TYR A 349 -21.64 -1.38 6.10
C TYR A 349 -20.53 -0.83 5.21
N PHE A 350 -19.74 -1.64 4.51
CA PHE A 350 -18.81 -1.18 3.46
C PHE A 350 -19.45 -1.18 2.06
N VAL A 351 -20.69 -1.64 1.91
CA VAL A 351 -21.38 -1.60 0.61
C VAL A 351 -21.60 -0.16 0.17
N TYR A 352 -21.10 0.14 -1.03
CA TYR A 352 -21.08 1.48 -1.61
C TYR A 352 -21.29 1.39 -3.13
N GLY A 353 -22.53 1.41 -3.61
CA GLY A 353 -22.78 1.24 -5.04
C GLY A 353 -24.25 1.38 -5.43
N PRO A 354 -24.56 1.30 -6.75
CA PRO A 354 -25.93 1.36 -7.23
C PRO A 354 -26.75 0.13 -6.82
N GLU A 355 -28.02 0.35 -6.55
CA GLU A 355 -29.00 -0.72 -6.35
C GLU A 355 -29.45 -1.24 -7.71
N VAL A 356 -28.67 -2.13 -8.31
CA VAL A 356 -28.91 -2.65 -9.68
C VAL A 356 -30.26 -3.35 -9.86
N PHE A 357 -30.92 -3.70 -8.76
CA PHE A 357 -32.26 -4.29 -8.72
C PHE A 357 -33.39 -3.26 -8.57
N SER A 358 -33.07 -1.98 -8.41
CA SER A 358 -34.04 -0.91 -8.28
C SER A 358 -34.70 -0.58 -9.62
N SER A 359 -36.01 -0.38 -9.62
CA SER A 359 -36.74 0.21 -10.76
C SER A 359 -36.66 1.73 -10.81
N GLU A 360 -36.14 2.38 -9.76
CA GLU A 360 -35.94 3.82 -9.67
C GLU A 360 -34.58 4.23 -10.23
N VAL A 361 -34.57 5.09 -11.24
CA VAL A 361 -33.35 5.55 -11.95
C VAL A 361 -32.30 6.08 -10.98
N THR A 362 -32.71 6.85 -9.97
CA THR A 362 -31.77 7.43 -9.00
C THR A 362 -31.03 6.34 -8.20
N ALA A 363 -31.75 5.35 -7.71
CA ALA A 363 -31.15 4.25 -6.94
C ALA A 363 -30.39 3.25 -7.83
N ALA A 364 -30.82 3.08 -9.09
CA ALA A 364 -30.16 2.22 -10.06
C ALA A 364 -28.86 2.81 -10.63
N GLN A 365 -28.66 4.14 -10.56
CA GLN A 365 -27.51 4.82 -11.16
C GLN A 365 -26.59 5.51 -10.16
N LYS A 366 -27.09 5.95 -9.01
CA LYS A 366 -26.26 6.64 -8.00
C LYS A 366 -25.76 5.65 -6.97
N ASN A 367 -24.59 5.93 -6.43
CA ASN A 367 -24.06 5.18 -5.31
C ASN A 367 -24.91 5.40 -4.07
N ILE A 368 -25.23 4.30 -3.42
CA ILE A 368 -25.99 4.23 -2.19
C ILE A 368 -25.10 3.61 -1.12
N GLN A 369 -25.16 4.16 0.11
CA GLN A 369 -24.48 3.60 1.27
C GLN A 369 -25.48 2.94 2.21
N ILE A 370 -25.07 1.83 2.83
CA ILE A 370 -25.82 1.24 3.94
C ILE A 370 -25.30 1.83 5.27
N VAL A 371 -26.21 2.29 6.11
CA VAL A 371 -25.91 2.94 7.41
C VAL A 371 -26.68 2.28 8.55
N MET A 372 -26.11 2.33 9.76
CA MET A 372 -26.63 1.66 10.96
C MET A 372 -27.96 2.22 11.47
N GLY A 373 -28.29 3.47 11.12
CA GLY A 373 -29.46 4.17 11.65
C GLY A 373 -29.78 5.44 10.88
N GLU A 374 -30.86 6.10 11.28
CA GLU A 374 -31.47 7.18 10.51
C GLU A 374 -31.05 8.58 10.96
N THR A 375 -30.44 8.69 12.14
CA THR A 375 -30.00 9.96 12.70
C THR A 375 -28.62 10.33 12.16
N PRO A 376 -28.25 11.63 12.16
CA PRO A 376 -26.89 12.03 11.84
C PRO A 376 -25.83 11.30 12.67
N VAL A 377 -26.13 11.00 13.93
CA VAL A 377 -25.24 10.25 14.84
C VAL A 377 -25.03 8.82 14.34
N ASP A 378 -26.07 8.14 13.86
CA ASP A 378 -25.95 6.77 13.36
C ASP A 378 -25.21 6.68 12.02
N VAL A 379 -25.39 7.68 11.15
CA VAL A 379 -24.61 7.81 9.91
C VAL A 379 -23.14 8.00 10.26
N GLN A 380 -22.83 8.88 11.21
CA GLN A 380 -21.46 9.08 11.68
C GLN A 380 -20.90 7.85 12.39
N ARG A 381 -21.72 7.07 13.11
CA ARG A 381 -21.32 5.79 13.70
C ARG A 381 -20.87 4.79 12.64
N THR A 382 -21.54 4.78 11.50
CA THR A 382 -21.15 3.94 10.35
C THR A 382 -19.80 4.37 9.79
N ALA A 383 -19.59 5.67 9.58
CA ALA A 383 -18.30 6.21 9.13
C ALA A 383 -17.18 5.95 10.15
N LEU A 384 -17.47 6.08 11.45
CA LEU A 384 -16.53 5.81 12.53
C LEU A 384 -16.10 4.34 12.54
N MET A 385 -17.03 3.40 12.35
CA MET A 385 -16.70 1.97 12.25
C MET A 385 -15.72 1.71 11.09
N ARG A 386 -15.93 2.34 9.93
CA ARG A 386 -15.01 2.19 8.78
C ARG A 386 -13.64 2.84 9.05
N ASP A 387 -13.61 4.03 9.65
CA ASP A 387 -12.36 4.71 10.04
C ASP A 387 -11.55 3.86 11.03
N GLN A 388 -12.23 3.33 12.05
CA GLN A 388 -11.65 2.41 13.04
C GLN A 388 -11.10 1.14 12.40
N TYR A 389 -11.80 0.56 11.42
CA TYR A 389 -11.31 -0.59 10.66
C TYR A 389 -9.99 -0.26 9.94
N TYR A 390 -9.93 0.86 9.20
CA TYR A 390 -8.72 1.24 8.46
C TYR A 390 -7.56 1.60 9.39
N LYS A 391 -7.82 2.31 10.50
CA LYS A 391 -6.81 2.63 11.53
C LYS A 391 -6.26 1.39 12.19
N MET A 392 -7.12 0.45 12.59
CA MET A 392 -6.70 -0.81 13.19
C MET A 392 -5.86 -1.64 12.23
N LEU A 393 -6.32 -1.76 10.98
CA LEU A 393 -5.61 -2.49 9.93
C LEU A 393 -4.20 -1.93 9.71
N ASN A 394 -4.08 -0.63 9.45
CA ASN A 394 -2.81 0.04 9.21
C ASN A 394 -1.91 0.02 10.45
N GLY A 395 -2.44 0.43 11.60
CA GLY A 395 -1.68 0.55 12.85
C GLY A 395 -1.10 -0.77 13.32
N GLN A 396 -1.90 -1.84 13.32
CA GLN A 396 -1.42 -3.17 13.76
C GLN A 396 -0.28 -3.68 12.88
N VAL A 397 -0.40 -3.57 11.55
CA VAL A 397 0.65 -4.03 10.64
C VAL A 397 1.92 -3.23 10.88
N VAL A 398 1.85 -1.90 10.95
CA VAL A 398 3.03 -1.05 11.21
C VAL A 398 3.69 -1.38 12.54
N ASP A 399 2.92 -1.48 13.63
CA ASP A 399 3.44 -1.73 14.97
C ASP A 399 4.11 -3.10 15.09
N LEU A 400 3.57 -4.10 14.38
CA LEU A 400 4.12 -5.43 14.29
C LEU A 400 5.52 -5.43 13.64
N PHE A 401 5.65 -4.79 12.47
CA PHE A 401 6.93 -4.70 11.75
C PHE A 401 7.94 -3.81 12.47
N LEU A 402 7.50 -2.70 13.08
CA LEU A 402 8.35 -1.86 13.92
C LEU A 402 8.87 -2.62 15.15
N SER A 403 8.04 -3.44 15.77
CA SER A 403 8.44 -4.28 16.90
C SER A 403 9.45 -5.36 16.51
N ALA A 404 9.27 -5.98 15.33
CA ALA A 404 10.23 -6.93 14.78
C ALA A 404 11.58 -6.26 14.44
N LYS A 405 11.54 -5.06 13.83
CA LYS A 405 12.72 -4.23 13.55
C LYS A 405 13.49 -3.88 14.81
N ARG A 406 12.83 -3.39 15.86
CA ARG A 406 13.49 -3.07 17.15
C ARG A 406 14.16 -4.28 17.78
N TYR A 407 13.57 -5.46 17.65
CA TYR A 407 14.20 -6.70 18.10
C TYR A 407 15.42 -7.06 17.25
N ALA A 408 15.34 -6.89 15.93
CA ALA A 408 16.51 -7.07 15.06
C ALA A 408 17.63 -6.09 15.47
N GLU A 409 17.33 -4.81 15.65
CA GLU A 409 18.33 -3.82 16.09
C GLU A 409 19.03 -4.21 17.41
N SER A 410 18.31 -4.86 18.34
CA SER A 410 18.93 -5.36 19.57
C SER A 410 19.81 -6.61 19.37
N LEU A 411 19.58 -7.39 18.31
CA LEU A 411 20.46 -8.50 17.92
C LEU A 411 21.75 -7.99 17.26
N TRP A 412 21.64 -7.09 16.28
CA TRP A 412 22.81 -6.56 15.55
C TRP A 412 23.57 -5.47 16.31
N GLY A 413 22.97 -4.88 17.35
CA GLY A 413 23.62 -3.86 18.18
C GLY A 413 23.73 -2.48 17.50
N HIS A 414 22.99 -2.27 16.42
CA HIS A 414 22.91 -0.99 15.72
C HIS A 414 21.52 -0.80 15.09
N GLU A 415 21.23 0.43 14.68
CA GLU A 415 20.02 0.75 13.93
C GLU A 415 20.01 0.06 12.57
N LEU A 416 18.82 -0.34 12.13
CA LEU A 416 18.57 -0.82 10.78
C LEU A 416 17.71 0.23 10.07
N PRO A 417 18.28 1.16 9.29
CA PRO A 417 17.49 2.13 8.56
C PRO A 417 16.59 1.41 7.55
N THR A 418 15.32 1.79 7.49
CA THR A 418 14.36 1.25 6.52
C THR A 418 14.04 2.29 5.46
N ARG A 419 14.19 1.91 4.19
CA ARG A 419 13.98 2.78 3.02
C ARG A 419 12.72 2.45 2.23
N ALA A 420 12.42 3.35 1.30
CA ALA A 420 11.30 3.39 0.35
C ALA A 420 10.00 3.96 0.94
N HIS A 421 8.82 3.55 0.48
CA HIS A 421 7.53 4.19 0.83
C HIS A 421 6.38 3.21 1.02
N ALA A 422 5.31 3.72 1.64
CA ALA A 422 4.02 3.05 1.79
C ALA A 422 2.97 3.54 0.79
N THR A 423 3.30 4.53 -0.03
CA THR A 423 2.44 4.97 -1.13
C THR A 423 2.48 3.89 -2.19
N TRP A 424 1.43 3.09 -2.27
CA TRP A 424 1.36 1.95 -3.16
C TRP A 424 0.79 2.36 -4.52
N ALA A 425 -0.33 3.07 -4.49
CA ALA A 425 -1.02 3.47 -5.67
C ALA A 425 -0.97 4.99 -5.79
N GLN A 426 -0.83 5.46 -7.02
CA GLN A 426 -0.42 6.84 -7.29
C GLN A 426 -1.61 7.81 -7.18
N SER A 427 -2.63 7.48 -6.38
CA SER A 427 -3.82 8.31 -6.18
C SER A 427 -3.39 9.73 -5.80
N PRO A 428 -3.85 10.77 -6.51
CA PRO A 428 -4.99 10.76 -7.42
C PRO A 428 -4.62 10.59 -8.91
N THR A 429 -3.33 10.43 -9.25
CA THR A 429 -2.89 10.42 -10.65
C THR A 429 -3.46 9.22 -11.41
N ILE A 430 -3.82 8.16 -10.72
CA ILE A 430 -4.49 6.98 -11.27
C ILE A 430 -6.00 7.00 -11.08
N ASP A 431 -6.57 7.96 -10.35
CA ASP A 431 -8.01 8.03 -10.10
C ASP A 431 -8.83 8.16 -11.40
N PHE A 432 -10.13 7.88 -11.32
CA PHE A 432 -11.01 7.73 -12.48
C PHE A 432 -12.02 8.88 -12.60
N TRP A 433 -12.10 9.42 -13.83
CA TRP A 433 -13.07 10.45 -14.25
C TRP A 433 -13.76 9.98 -15.54
N ASP A 434 -15.07 10.18 -15.62
CA ASP A 434 -15.83 9.99 -16.86
C ASP A 434 -15.73 11.23 -17.74
N VAL A 435 -14.85 11.19 -18.75
CA VAL A 435 -14.62 12.32 -19.66
C VAL A 435 -15.22 12.08 -21.05
N GLY A 436 -16.09 11.08 -21.20
CA GLY A 436 -16.63 10.67 -22.50
C GLY A 436 -15.54 10.28 -23.50
N GLU A 437 -15.71 10.65 -24.77
CA GLU A 437 -14.85 10.24 -25.88
C GLU A 437 -13.54 11.04 -26.02
N VAL A 438 -13.12 11.79 -24.99
CA VAL A 438 -11.91 12.62 -25.10
C VAL A 438 -10.66 11.73 -25.14
N PRO A 439 -9.80 11.82 -26.19
CA PRO A 439 -8.70 10.87 -26.41
C PRO A 439 -7.61 10.83 -25.32
N ASN A 440 -7.48 11.89 -24.52
CA ASN A 440 -6.49 11.96 -23.45
C ASN A 440 -7.16 12.32 -22.12
N GLN A 441 -7.67 11.29 -21.45
CA GLN A 441 -8.34 11.40 -20.16
C GLN A 441 -7.43 11.98 -19.07
N ARG A 442 -6.10 11.84 -19.21
CA ARG A 442 -5.14 12.34 -18.21
C ARG A 442 -5.20 13.86 -18.01
N ARG A 443 -5.72 14.63 -18.98
CA ARG A 443 -5.80 16.11 -18.91
C ARG A 443 -6.82 16.63 -17.88
N PHE A 444 -7.74 15.78 -17.44
CA PHE A 444 -8.83 16.10 -16.51
C PHE A 444 -8.58 15.57 -15.10
N LYS A 445 -7.47 14.86 -14.90
CA LYS A 445 -7.08 14.38 -13.58
C LYS A 445 -6.72 15.58 -12.69
N TYR A 446 -6.79 15.38 -11.37
CA TYR A 446 -6.50 16.35 -10.29
C TYR A 446 -7.59 17.32 -9.86
N GLU A 447 -8.78 17.29 -10.46
CA GLU A 447 -9.88 18.18 -10.09
C GLU A 447 -11.12 17.37 -9.69
N TYR A 448 -11.69 17.63 -8.51
CA TYR A 448 -12.96 17.02 -8.11
C TYR A 448 -14.14 17.75 -8.77
N THR A 449 -14.36 17.44 -10.04
CA THR A 449 -15.49 17.88 -10.85
C THR A 449 -16.64 16.86 -10.80
N PRO A 450 -17.88 17.20 -11.21
CA PRO A 450 -19.02 16.28 -11.17
C PRO A 450 -18.86 14.97 -11.95
N ASN A 451 -17.89 14.89 -12.85
CA ASN A 451 -17.55 13.68 -13.60
C ASN A 451 -16.45 12.83 -12.94
N PHE A 452 -16.00 13.19 -11.73
CA PHE A 452 -15.18 12.30 -10.91
C PHE A 452 -15.99 11.07 -10.49
N VAL A 453 -15.42 9.89 -10.69
CA VAL A 453 -16.11 8.62 -10.46
C VAL A 453 -15.61 7.95 -9.20
N TRP A 454 -14.28 7.82 -9.04
CA TRP A 454 -13.70 6.99 -7.99
C TRP A 454 -12.20 7.26 -7.77
N SER A 455 -11.75 7.13 -6.52
CA SER A 455 -10.35 7.21 -6.09
C SER A 455 -9.80 5.85 -5.69
N ASN A 456 -8.55 5.56 -6.10
CA ASN A 456 -7.87 4.35 -5.64
C ASN A 456 -7.51 4.38 -4.15
N THR A 457 -7.68 5.51 -3.47
CA THR A 457 -7.43 5.61 -2.03
C THR A 457 -8.22 4.60 -1.18
N VAL A 458 -9.43 4.19 -1.58
CA VAL A 458 -10.15 3.12 -0.86
C VAL A 458 -9.47 1.75 -0.99
N HIS A 459 -8.86 1.47 -2.15
CA HIS A 459 -8.05 0.28 -2.35
C HIS A 459 -6.81 0.34 -1.46
N GLN A 460 -6.11 1.47 -1.43
CA GLN A 460 -4.96 1.69 -0.54
C GLN A 460 -5.32 1.56 0.94
N ALA A 461 -6.41 2.17 1.39
CA ALA A 461 -6.89 2.06 2.77
C ALA A 461 -7.20 0.61 3.16
N ALA A 462 -7.83 -0.16 2.26
CA ALA A 462 -8.11 -1.58 2.44
C ALA A 462 -6.85 -2.48 2.41
N SER A 463 -5.68 -1.91 2.07
CA SER A 463 -4.39 -2.60 1.95
C SER A 463 -3.39 -2.21 3.04
N ALA A 464 -3.86 -1.63 4.14
CA ALA A 464 -3.01 -1.08 5.20
C ALA A 464 -2.12 0.10 4.71
N CYS A 465 -2.58 0.89 3.74
CA CYS A 465 -1.96 2.16 3.32
C CYS A 465 -2.89 3.34 3.64
N TYR A 466 -3.50 3.32 4.83
CA TYR A 466 -4.43 4.35 5.26
C TYR A 466 -3.68 5.57 5.81
N ASP A 467 -2.72 5.34 6.71
CA ASP A 467 -1.95 6.37 7.40
C ASP A 467 -0.47 6.30 7.01
N TYR A 468 -0.09 7.18 6.08
CA TYR A 468 1.30 7.29 5.64
C TYR A 468 2.23 7.81 6.75
N TRP A 469 1.78 8.68 7.65
CA TRP A 469 2.64 9.16 8.74
C TRP A 469 2.94 8.06 9.74
N LYS A 470 1.97 7.18 10.02
CA LYS A 470 2.20 5.99 10.85
C LYS A 470 3.26 5.09 10.22
N TRP A 471 3.22 4.87 8.92
CA TRP A 471 4.28 4.13 8.22
C TRP A 471 5.67 4.78 8.34
N GLY A 472 5.76 6.09 8.52
CA GLY A 472 7.02 6.82 8.75
C GLY A 472 7.74 6.41 10.04
N GLU A 473 7.04 5.81 11.01
CA GLU A 473 7.66 5.23 12.21
C GLU A 473 8.51 3.98 11.89
N TYR A 474 8.16 3.25 10.83
CA TYR A 474 8.91 2.12 10.30
C TYR A 474 9.88 2.53 9.18
N LEU A 475 9.40 3.29 8.20
CA LEU A 475 10.14 3.79 7.05
C LEU A 475 10.88 5.08 7.40
N THR A 476 12.06 4.94 8.02
CA THR A 476 12.81 5.99 8.74
C THR A 476 13.07 7.33 8.05
N ALA A 477 13.01 7.42 6.70
CA ALA A 477 12.96 8.68 5.96
C ALA A 477 11.79 8.75 4.94
N MET A 478 11.09 7.63 4.72
CA MET A 478 9.97 7.50 3.80
C MET A 478 10.21 8.03 2.37
N GLY A 479 9.26 7.83 1.49
CA GLY A 479 9.18 8.42 0.17
C GLY A 479 7.72 8.57 -0.23
N THR A 480 7.50 8.98 -1.47
CA THR A 480 6.15 9.02 -2.02
C THR A 480 6.15 8.87 -3.53
N ASP A 481 5.21 8.08 -4.02
CA ASP A 481 4.94 7.79 -5.43
C ASP A 481 3.74 8.54 -5.99
N HIS A 482 3.13 9.42 -5.21
CA HIS A 482 2.09 10.32 -5.69
C HIS A 482 2.49 11.12 -6.95
N THR A 483 3.79 11.23 -7.24
CA THR A 483 4.37 11.86 -8.42
C THR A 483 4.18 11.07 -9.72
N GLU A 484 4.10 9.75 -9.65
CA GLU A 484 4.01 8.88 -10.82
C GLU A 484 2.69 9.00 -11.57
N GLY A 485 2.70 8.62 -12.86
CA GLY A 485 1.53 8.67 -13.73
C GLY A 485 0.99 10.08 -14.01
N GLY A 486 1.62 11.10 -13.42
CA GLY A 486 1.07 12.43 -13.26
C GLY A 486 1.63 13.53 -14.17
N TRP A 487 0.93 14.66 -14.24
CA TRP A 487 1.35 15.83 -15.00
C TRP A 487 2.29 16.71 -14.18
N SER A 488 3.51 16.91 -14.70
CA SER A 488 4.58 17.63 -14.01
C SER A 488 4.27 19.08 -13.66
N ASP A 489 3.41 19.74 -14.42
CA ASP A 489 3.00 21.14 -14.23
C ASP A 489 1.86 21.32 -13.21
N ARG A 490 1.25 20.22 -12.76
CA ARG A 490 0.08 20.21 -11.86
C ARG A 490 0.29 19.41 -10.58
N ASN A 491 1.26 18.49 -10.56
CA ASN A 491 1.49 17.60 -9.42
C ASN A 491 2.39 18.24 -8.34
N TYR A 492 2.00 19.40 -7.84
CA TYR A 492 2.65 20.03 -6.68
C TYR A 492 2.30 19.32 -5.37
N TYR A 493 1.17 18.61 -5.36
CA TYR A 493 0.70 17.84 -4.23
C TYR A 493 1.72 16.80 -3.76
N ALA A 494 2.29 16.02 -4.67
CA ALA A 494 3.25 14.99 -4.30
C ALA A 494 4.52 15.60 -3.67
N GLY A 495 5.04 16.71 -4.23
CA GLY A 495 6.16 17.44 -3.65
C GLY A 495 5.86 17.98 -2.25
N ALA A 496 4.64 18.48 -2.02
CA ALA A 496 4.18 18.91 -0.71
C ALA A 496 4.01 17.74 0.26
N MET A 497 3.53 16.57 -0.18
CA MET A 497 3.44 15.35 0.63
C MET A 497 4.83 14.85 1.05
N ALA A 498 5.82 14.80 0.14
CA ALA A 498 7.19 14.48 0.52
C ALA A 498 7.75 15.43 1.57
N ALA A 499 7.56 16.74 1.38
CA ALA A 499 8.00 17.74 2.37
C ALA A 499 7.31 17.57 3.74
N SER A 500 6.06 17.09 3.72
CA SER A 500 5.27 16.82 4.91
C SER A 500 5.77 15.58 5.67
N PHE A 501 6.11 14.51 4.94
CA PHE A 501 6.72 13.32 5.54
C PHE A 501 8.10 13.65 6.11
N GLY A 502 8.97 14.25 5.31
CA GLY A 502 10.33 14.56 5.72
C GLY A 502 10.42 15.57 6.86
N MET A 503 9.37 16.35 7.13
CA MET A 503 9.29 17.19 8.33
C MET A 503 9.19 16.37 9.62
N THR A 504 8.48 15.25 9.60
CA THR A 504 8.20 14.43 10.80
C THR A 504 9.07 13.18 10.91
N ASN A 505 9.81 12.84 9.86
CA ASN A 505 10.66 11.67 9.83
C ASN A 505 11.88 11.81 10.75
N LYS A 506 12.38 10.67 11.23
CA LYS A 506 13.61 10.60 12.03
C LYS A 506 14.80 11.20 11.27
N TYR A 507 14.96 10.83 10.01
CA TYR A 507 15.87 11.52 9.10
C TYR A 507 15.05 12.56 8.33
N PRO A 508 15.30 13.88 8.53
CA PRO A 508 14.39 14.96 8.11
C PRO A 508 14.40 15.27 6.60
N ASN A 509 14.18 14.23 5.79
CA ASN A 509 14.06 14.28 4.34
C ASN A 509 13.11 13.16 3.88
N SER A 510 12.59 13.27 2.66
CA SER A 510 11.82 12.27 1.94
C SER A 510 12.01 12.46 0.44
N TYR A 511 11.95 11.38 -0.34
CA TYR A 511 12.05 11.45 -1.80
C TYR A 511 10.66 11.49 -2.46
N ASN A 512 10.64 12.03 -3.67
CA ASN A 512 9.51 11.90 -4.60
C ASN A 512 9.88 10.87 -5.67
N GLY A 513 9.18 9.75 -5.71
CA GLY A 513 9.36 8.65 -6.64
C GLY A 513 8.99 9.04 -8.06
N LEU A 514 9.95 9.01 -8.97
CA LEU A 514 9.73 9.40 -10.36
C LEU A 514 10.47 8.46 -11.29
N TRP A 515 9.73 7.79 -12.17
CA TRP A 515 10.26 6.87 -13.17
C TRP A 515 9.38 6.81 -14.43
N GLY A 516 9.85 6.08 -15.45
CA GLY A 516 9.10 5.83 -16.69
C GLY A 516 8.96 7.03 -17.64
N MET A 517 9.68 8.14 -17.41
CA MET A 517 9.57 9.36 -18.21
C MET A 517 10.86 9.71 -18.98
N PRO A 518 10.77 10.46 -20.09
CA PRO A 518 11.93 10.96 -20.82
C PRO A 518 12.88 11.80 -19.94
N ALA A 519 14.17 11.81 -20.27
CA ALA A 519 15.21 12.47 -19.49
C ALA A 519 14.95 13.98 -19.31
N GLU A 520 14.47 14.65 -20.35
CA GLU A 520 14.16 16.08 -20.35
C GLU A 520 12.98 16.42 -19.43
N VAL A 521 12.00 15.51 -19.31
CA VAL A 521 10.87 15.65 -18.37
C VAL A 521 11.36 15.44 -16.94
N ARG A 522 12.18 14.41 -16.73
CA ARG A 522 12.81 14.11 -15.45
C ARG A 522 13.63 15.30 -14.93
N GLU A 523 14.44 15.93 -15.78
CA GLU A 523 15.25 17.09 -15.40
C GLU A 523 14.38 18.25 -14.87
N ARG A 524 13.27 18.56 -15.55
CA ARG A 524 12.33 19.61 -15.13
C ARG A 524 11.64 19.28 -13.81
N LEU A 525 11.21 18.04 -13.64
CA LEU A 525 10.61 17.58 -12.39
C LEU A 525 11.59 17.63 -11.22
N VAL A 526 12.83 17.18 -11.43
CA VAL A 526 13.90 17.27 -10.42
C VAL A 526 14.21 18.74 -10.08
N ALA A 527 14.13 19.66 -11.04
CA ALA A 527 14.27 21.10 -10.75
C ALA A 527 13.17 21.61 -9.81
N ILE A 528 11.91 21.19 -10.03
CA ILE A 528 10.79 21.51 -9.13
C ILE A 528 11.06 20.91 -7.74
N TYR A 529 11.36 19.61 -7.63
CA TYR A 529 11.59 18.95 -6.33
C TYR A 529 12.82 19.46 -5.59
N SER A 530 13.83 19.96 -6.32
CA SER A 530 14.96 20.67 -5.73
C SER A 530 14.53 21.92 -4.98
N GLY A 531 13.51 22.64 -5.47
CA GLY A 531 12.91 23.77 -4.75
C GLY A 531 12.19 23.37 -3.46
N TYR A 532 11.77 22.11 -3.32
CA TYR A 532 11.18 21.57 -2.09
C TYR A 532 12.23 21.03 -1.12
N GLY A 533 13.51 20.91 -1.53
CA GLY A 533 14.57 20.30 -0.73
C GLY A 533 14.50 18.77 -0.61
N ALA A 534 13.80 18.10 -1.54
CA ALA A 534 13.62 16.64 -1.50
C ALA A 534 14.91 15.84 -1.73
N ALA A 535 14.96 14.58 -1.29
CA ALA A 535 16.17 13.74 -1.32
C ALA A 535 16.74 13.50 -2.74
N ASN A 536 15.88 13.58 -3.76
CA ASN A 536 16.22 13.48 -5.17
C ASN A 536 16.63 14.82 -5.82
N ALA A 537 16.84 15.88 -5.04
CA ALA A 537 17.29 17.19 -5.52
C ALA A 537 18.66 17.13 -6.22
N PHE A 538 18.93 18.13 -7.07
CA PHE A 538 20.25 18.31 -7.65
C PHE A 538 21.33 18.45 -6.56
N PRO A 539 22.55 17.93 -6.78
CA PRO A 539 23.59 17.91 -5.74
C PRO A 539 23.89 19.28 -5.11
N ALA A 540 23.94 20.34 -5.92
CA ALA A 540 24.16 21.71 -5.43
C ALA A 540 23.01 22.18 -4.52
N MET A 541 21.76 21.88 -4.89
CA MET A 541 20.59 22.23 -4.08
C MET A 541 20.55 21.41 -2.79
N ALA A 542 20.84 20.11 -2.84
CA ALA A 542 20.92 19.26 -1.66
C ALA A 542 21.97 19.78 -0.64
N GLN A 543 23.07 20.36 -1.11
CA GLN A 543 24.06 21.01 -0.24
C GLN A 543 23.54 22.33 0.34
N ILE A 544 22.93 23.19 -0.49
CA ILE A 544 22.37 24.48 -0.04
C ILE A 544 21.27 24.30 1.00
N THR A 545 20.41 23.30 0.83
CA THR A 545 19.30 23.02 1.76
C THR A 545 19.70 22.08 2.88
N GLU A 546 20.97 21.67 2.95
CA GLU A 546 21.48 20.67 3.91
C GLU A 546 20.67 19.36 3.94
N ARG A 547 20.07 19.01 2.80
CA ARG A 547 19.12 17.89 2.64
C ARG A 547 17.94 17.96 3.61
N VAL A 548 17.39 19.15 3.83
CA VAL A 548 16.15 19.35 4.57
C VAL A 548 15.11 19.99 3.65
N HIS A 549 13.85 19.63 3.85
CA HIS A 549 12.74 20.22 3.10
C HIS A 549 12.47 21.67 3.46
N ARG A 550 11.97 22.43 2.47
CA ARG A 550 11.54 23.83 2.61
C ARG A 550 10.64 24.08 3.84
N ASP A 551 10.76 25.26 4.44
CA ASP A 551 9.80 25.77 5.42
C ASP A 551 8.67 26.56 4.73
N VAL A 552 7.46 26.45 5.27
CA VAL A 552 6.26 27.18 4.81
C VAL A 552 5.38 27.56 5.99
N ASP A 553 4.58 28.62 5.80
CA ASP A 553 3.73 29.17 6.85
C ASP A 553 2.35 28.47 6.99
N VAL A 554 1.98 27.63 6.02
CA VAL A 554 0.64 27.04 5.90
C VAL A 554 0.69 25.53 6.14
N LEU A 555 -0.07 25.07 7.13
CA LEU A 555 -0.36 23.66 7.38
C LEU A 555 -1.81 23.34 7.00
N MET A 556 -2.03 22.28 6.22
CA MET A 556 -3.35 21.71 5.94
C MET A 556 -3.56 20.43 6.74
N LEU A 557 -4.73 20.28 7.34
CA LEU A 557 -5.13 19.00 7.92
C LEU A 557 -5.35 17.99 6.81
N TYR A 558 -4.64 16.86 6.88
CA TYR A 558 -4.83 15.75 5.96
C TYR A 558 -6.11 14.99 6.34
N PRO A 559 -7.12 14.91 5.46
CA PRO A 559 -8.43 14.37 5.81
C PRO A 559 -8.47 12.85 5.65
N MET A 560 -7.88 12.15 6.63
CA MET A 560 -7.82 10.68 6.70
C MET A 560 -9.19 10.00 6.49
N ASN A 561 -10.21 10.48 7.21
CA ASN A 561 -11.53 9.85 7.33
C ASN A 561 -12.49 10.09 6.15
N LEU A 562 -12.03 10.77 5.10
CA LEU A 562 -12.87 11.06 3.93
C LEU A 562 -13.34 9.76 3.25
N VAL A 563 -12.42 8.81 3.08
CA VAL A 563 -12.71 7.50 2.47
C VAL A 563 -13.60 6.60 3.33
N ALA A 564 -13.58 6.78 4.65
CA ALA A 564 -14.50 6.11 5.56
C ALA A 564 -15.93 6.66 5.43
N SER A 565 -16.07 7.96 5.17
CA SER A 565 -17.37 8.62 5.00
C SER A 565 -17.97 8.42 3.60
N GLU A 566 -17.12 8.37 2.58
CA GLU A 566 -17.50 8.31 1.18
C GLU A 566 -16.37 7.64 0.37
N GLU A 567 -16.56 6.36 0.02
CA GLU A 567 -15.51 5.51 -0.57
C GLU A 567 -14.98 5.99 -1.92
N ARG A 568 -15.71 6.87 -2.64
CA ARG A 568 -15.18 7.46 -3.87
C ARG A 568 -14.03 8.42 -3.62
N PHE A 569 -14.02 9.11 -2.48
CA PHE A 569 -13.02 10.13 -2.19
C PHE A 569 -11.97 9.56 -1.23
N GLY A 570 -10.75 10.08 -1.28
CA GLY A 570 -9.78 9.69 -0.25
C GLY A 570 -8.55 10.57 -0.07
N SER A 571 -8.18 11.40 -1.02
CA SER A 571 -7.14 12.42 -0.81
C SER A 571 -7.70 13.78 -1.20
N TRP A 572 -7.76 14.73 -0.26
CA TRP A 572 -8.13 16.10 -0.63
C TRP A 572 -7.02 16.70 -1.49
N MET A 573 -7.29 16.79 -2.79
CA MET A 573 -6.33 17.28 -3.77
C MET A 573 -6.39 18.79 -3.86
N THR A 574 -5.42 19.45 -3.23
CA THR A 574 -5.11 20.84 -3.54
C THR A 574 -3.74 20.92 -4.19
N GLN A 575 -3.66 21.56 -5.35
CA GLN A 575 -2.40 21.77 -6.08
C GLN A 575 -1.53 22.88 -5.44
N TYR A 576 -1.60 23.04 -4.12
CA TYR A 576 -0.85 24.06 -3.40
C TYR A 576 0.54 23.57 -3.06
N GLY A 577 1.51 23.93 -3.89
CA GLY A 577 2.92 23.64 -3.64
C GLY A 577 3.52 24.36 -2.42
N TYR A 578 2.79 25.29 -1.80
CA TYR A 578 3.24 26.14 -0.69
C TYR A 578 2.69 25.73 0.68
N THR A 579 2.19 24.51 0.83
CA THR A 579 1.70 23.99 2.11
C THR A 579 2.39 22.69 2.50
N ASN A 580 2.32 22.35 3.79
CA ASN A 580 2.55 20.99 4.28
C ASN A 580 1.21 20.41 4.76
N TYR A 581 1.12 19.09 4.77
CA TYR A 581 -0.02 18.31 5.24
C TYR A 581 0.35 17.59 6.53
N LEU A 582 -0.61 17.45 7.44
CA LEU A 582 -0.44 16.58 8.60
C LEU A 582 -1.81 16.10 9.07
N THR A 583 -1.92 14.84 9.48
CA THR A 583 -3.17 14.34 10.10
C THR A 583 -3.49 15.14 11.36
N THR A 584 -4.78 15.27 11.69
CA THR A 584 -5.23 15.89 12.95
C THR A 584 -4.55 15.25 14.16
N GLU A 585 -4.42 13.93 14.18
CA GLU A 585 -3.78 13.15 15.24
C GLU A 585 -2.32 13.57 15.44
N LYS A 586 -1.53 13.66 14.34
CA LYS A 586 -0.13 14.09 14.42
C LYS A 586 0.03 15.58 14.78
N VAL A 587 -0.92 16.44 14.42
CA VAL A 587 -0.93 17.84 14.89
C VAL A 587 -1.10 17.90 16.41
N VAL A 588 -2.00 17.08 16.96
CA VAL A 588 -2.20 17.01 18.42
C VAL A 588 -1.01 16.36 19.12
N GLU A 589 -0.40 15.33 18.52
CA GLU A 589 0.75 14.61 19.07
C GLU A 589 2.02 15.48 19.13
N LEU A 590 2.31 16.24 18.06
CA LEU A 590 3.59 16.93 17.88
C LEU A 590 3.50 18.44 18.05
N GLY A 591 2.28 18.99 18.05
CA GLY A 591 2.03 20.42 17.98
C GLY A 591 2.01 21.13 19.33
N SER A 592 2.46 22.38 19.32
CA SER A 592 2.27 23.33 20.42
C SER A 592 1.94 24.71 19.85
N VAL A 593 1.24 25.54 20.62
CA VAL A 593 0.91 26.92 20.19
C VAL A 593 1.79 27.90 20.97
N THR A 594 2.44 28.83 20.27
CA THR A 594 3.24 29.89 20.89
C THR A 594 2.38 31.02 21.42
N ASP A 595 2.96 31.90 22.25
CA ASP A 595 2.28 33.10 22.77
C ASP A 595 1.79 34.04 21.65
N GLU A 596 2.42 34.00 20.47
CA GLU A 596 2.00 34.75 19.27
C GLU A 596 0.92 34.04 18.44
N GLY A 597 0.36 32.92 18.93
CA GLY A 597 -0.69 32.17 18.25
C GLY A 597 -0.22 31.34 17.05
N LYS A 598 1.10 31.06 16.94
CA LYS A 598 1.65 30.20 15.88
C LYS A 598 1.69 28.74 16.32
N LEU A 599 1.42 27.83 15.39
CA LEU A 599 1.58 26.40 15.62
C LEU A 599 3.05 26.00 15.38
N VAL A 600 3.65 25.28 16.32
CA VAL A 600 5.01 24.73 16.23
C VAL A 600 4.94 23.22 16.17
N ILE A 601 5.49 22.63 15.11
CA ILE A 601 5.59 21.18 14.91
C ILE A 601 6.99 20.86 14.39
N ALA A 602 7.68 19.90 15.00
CA ALA A 602 9.02 19.45 14.59
C ALA A 602 10.03 20.61 14.35
N GLY A 603 9.98 21.64 15.21
CA GLY A 603 10.85 22.82 15.11
C GLY A 603 10.43 23.86 14.08
N ARG A 604 9.36 23.61 13.30
CA ARG A 604 8.84 24.52 12.27
C ARG A 604 7.64 25.30 12.77
N LYS A 605 7.48 26.54 12.30
CA LYS A 605 6.41 27.47 12.69
C LYS A 605 5.41 27.65 11.55
N PHE A 606 4.13 27.47 11.84
CA PHE A 606 3.01 27.71 10.93
C PHE A 606 2.17 28.87 11.46
N SER A 607 1.92 29.87 10.63
CA SER A 607 1.01 30.98 10.96
C SER A 607 -0.43 30.73 10.51
N THR A 608 -0.67 29.67 9.75
CA THR A 608 -2.00 29.34 9.23
C THR A 608 -2.23 27.84 9.27
N LEU A 609 -3.37 27.45 9.87
CA LEU A 609 -3.92 26.10 9.82
C LEU A 609 -5.20 26.11 8.97
N VAL A 610 -5.28 25.21 8.00
CA VAL A 610 -6.48 24.98 7.18
C VAL A 610 -7.08 23.64 7.59
N ALA A 611 -8.35 23.63 7.97
CA ALA A 611 -9.06 22.48 8.52
C ALA A 611 -10.29 22.12 7.67
#